data_AF-A0A4Y8IKY4-F1
#
_entry.id   AF-A0A4Y8IKY4-F1
#
_cell.length_a   1.000
_cell.length_b   1.000
_cell.length_c   1.000
_cell.angle_alpha   90.00
_cell.angle_beta   90.00
_cell.angle_gamma   90.00
#
_symmetry.space_group_name_H-M   'P 1'
#
loop_
_entity.id
_entity.type
_entity.pdbx_description
1 polymer ?
#
loop_
_entity_poly.entity_id
_entity_poly.type
_entity_poly.pdbx_seq_one_letter_code
_entity_poly.pdbx_strand_id
1 'polypeptide(L)' 'MLLEKLPSFELQDVNGNAMSTDDYRGKKTLIFMWASW' A
#
# COMPACT_ATOMS: atom_id res chain seq x y z
N MET A 1 -10.47 -0.50 -9.90
CA MET A 1 -11.30 0.68 -9.63
C MET A 1 -10.95 1.48 -8.37
N LEU A 2 -10.39 0.91 -7.28
CA LEU A 2 -9.81 1.71 -6.18
C LEU A 2 -8.27 1.85 -6.32
N LEU A 3 -7.57 0.76 -6.66
CA LEU A 3 -6.13 0.75 -6.96
C LEU A 3 -5.72 1.56 -8.20
N GLU A 4 -6.65 1.89 -9.10
CA GLU A 4 -6.38 2.76 -10.26
C GLU A 4 -6.34 4.24 -9.88
N LYS A 5 -7.00 4.62 -8.79
CA LYS A 5 -7.08 6.00 -8.31
C LYS A 5 -6.16 6.28 -7.12
N LEU A 6 -5.57 5.23 -6.54
CA LEU A 6 -4.58 5.35 -5.48
C LEU A 6 -3.29 5.90 -6.11
N PRO A 7 -2.77 7.05 -5.64
CA PRO A 7 -1.45 7.51 -6.07
C PRO A 7 -0.40 6.48 -5.66
N SER A 8 0.64 6.34 -6.48
CA SER A 8 1.78 5.50 -6.15
C SER A 8 2.56 6.12 -4.99
N PHE A 9 2.78 5.36 -3.93
CA PHE A 9 3.65 5.76 -2.84
C PHE A 9 4.44 4.57 -2.29
N GLU A 10 5.57 4.88 -1.66
CA GLU A 10 6.43 3.92 -1.00
C GLU A 10 6.19 3.96 0.51
N LEU A 11 6.14 2.78 1.12
CA LEU A 11 6.13 2.58 2.57
C LEU A 11 7.26 1.65 2.96
N GLN A 12 7.67 1.71 4.22
CA GLN A 12 8.48 0.65 4.79
C GLN A 12 7.58 -0.46 5.32
N ASP A 13 7.92 -1.70 5.01
CA ASP A 13 7.34 -2.86 5.66
C ASP A 13 7.86 -3.02 7.09
N VAL A 14 7.35 -4.03 7.80
CA VAL A 14 7.73 -4.33 9.19
C VAL A 14 9.20 -4.73 9.37
N ASN A 15 9.90 -5.04 8.27
CA ASN A 15 11.31 -5.41 8.25
C ASN A 15 12.19 -4.25 7.75
N GLY A 16 11.62 -3.08 7.44
CA GLY A 16 12.32 -1.92 6.90
C GLY A 16 12.57 -1.98 5.39
N ASN A 17 12.00 -2.94 4.67
CA ASN A 17 12.08 -2.98 3.22
C ASN A 17 11.16 -1.93 2.60
N ALA A 18 11.64 -1.27 1.55
CA ALA A 18 10.79 -0.41 0.74
C ALA A 18 9.77 -1.25 -0.04
N MET A 19 8.50 -0.83 0.01
CA MET A 19 7.39 -1.46 -0.68
C MET A 19 6.58 -0.40 -1.41
N SER A 20 6.24 -0.66 -2.67
CA SER A 20 5.38 0.23 -3.46
C SER A 20 3.95 -0.27 -3.50
N THR A 21 2.98 0.65 -3.50
CA THR A 21 1.58 0.30 -3.80
C THR A 21 1.39 -0.31 -5.18
N ASP A 22 2.33 -0.06 -6.11
CA ASP A 22 2.25 -0.56 -7.49
C ASP A 22 2.41 -2.07 -7.56
N ASP A 23 3.14 -2.66 -6.62
CA ASP A 23 3.36 -4.12 -6.50
C ASP A 23 2.04 -4.90 -6.25
N TYR A 24 0.97 -4.18 -5.93
CA TYR A 24 -0.34 -4.70 -5.57
C TYR A 24 -1.41 -4.45 -6.63
N ARG A 25 -1.09 -3.79 -7.75
CA ARG A 25 -2.04 -3.61 -8.86
C ARG A 25 -2.49 -4.95 -9.43
N GLY A 26 -3.78 -5.06 -9.75
CA GLY A 26 -4.38 -6.30 -10.26
C GLY A 26 -4.64 -7.38 -9.18
N LYS A 27 -4.15 -7.20 -7.95
CA LYS A 27 -4.44 -8.09 -6.81
C LYS A 27 -5.66 -7.60 -6.05
N LYS A 28 -6.35 -8.53 -5.37
CA LYS A 28 -7.36 -8.17 -4.35
C LYS A 28 -6.60 -7.73 -3.10
N THR A 29 -6.50 -6.42 -2.91
CA THR A 29 -5.65 -5.81 -1.86
C THR A 29 -6.51 -5.03 -0.88
N LEU A 30 -6.30 -5.27 0.41
CA LEU A 30 -6.86 -4.47 1.49
C LEU A 30 -5.80 -3.48 1.97
N ILE A 31 -6.12 -2.19 1.95
CA ILE A 31 -5.29 -1.16 2.56
C ILE A 31 -5.92 -0.83 3.91
N PHE A 32 -5.16 -1.05 4.98
CA PHE A 32 -5.58 -0.77 6.34
C PHE A 32 -4.59 0.22 6.97
N MET A 33 -5.04 1.45 7.16
CA MET A 33 -4.27 2.50 7.84
C MET A 33 -4.89 2.74 9.21
N TRP A 34 -4.09 2.62 10.26
CA TRP A 34 -4.54 2.81 11.64
C TRP A 34 -3.47 3.53 12.46
N ALA A 35 -3.94 4.30 13.43
CA ALA A 35 -3.16 5.01 14.42
C ALA A 35 -3.92 4.93 15.76
N SER A 36 -3.20 4.72 16.86
CA SER A 36 -3.79 4.64 18.21
C SER A 36 -4.01 6.00 18.86
N TRP A 37 -3.59 7.09 18.20
CA TRP A 37 -3.60 8.46 18.69
C TRP A 37 -4.77 9.25 18.14
#